data_AF-A0A316IH80-F1
#
_entry.id   AF-A0A316IH80-F1
#
_cell.length_a   1.000
_cell.length_b   1.000
_cell.length_c   1.000
_cell.angle_alpha   90.00
_cell.angle_beta   90.00
_cell.angle_gamma   90.00
#
_symmetry.space_group_name_H-M   'P 1'
#
loop_
_entity.id
_entity.type
_entity.pdbx_description
1 polymer ?
#
loop_
_entity_poly.entity_id
_entity_poly.type
_entity_poly.pdbx_seq_one_letter_code
_entity_poly.pdbx_strand_id
1 'polypeptide(L)'
;MLKPQPMSAAAAEPNRAGDAWLPLLLHELALAGYGIWMLLGAALTLGLYRSGRSEVLVPLTLGGCFVGAGLLAALLRLPRVHEWRGWQPARDSRPGREALFALSAYLPMLALAGLARGDNGFWATRAAGAALALCSLANLAYAVGWPRGGAGPQPFGSVVSAAYGGGLWLWLCLAAQDDAVHPAGTHPWIMVLILLALLLGFTEGLRWQVLRAAPRGGELRPARFFAAVFTYALPCVVLLLDDRFDSHPAALAGAALSCLAGLTIERRLYVQALARRTAEGGGVHCKFKTPR
;
A
#
# COMPACT_ATOMS: atom_id res chain seq x y z
N MET A 1 11.51 48.54 -11.64
CA MET A 1 12.02 47.71 -12.76
C MET A 1 12.47 46.36 -12.21
N LEU A 2 11.56 45.38 -12.14
CA LEU A 2 11.91 44.00 -11.79
C LEU A 2 12.27 43.24 -13.06
N LYS A 3 13.47 42.67 -13.08
CA LYS A 3 13.98 41.80 -14.15
C LYS A 3 13.20 40.48 -14.11
N PRO A 4 12.46 40.09 -15.16
CA PRO A 4 11.81 38.78 -15.18
C PRO A 4 12.89 37.70 -15.20
N GLN A 5 12.89 36.84 -14.17
CA GLN A 5 13.69 35.63 -14.17
C GLN A 5 13.20 34.74 -15.34
N PRO A 6 14.10 34.19 -16.16
CA PRO A 6 13.71 33.18 -17.13
C PRO A 6 13.18 31.98 -16.37
N MET A 7 11.88 31.70 -16.55
CA MET A 7 11.26 30.41 -16.27
C MET A 7 12.14 29.35 -16.95
N SER A 8 12.98 28.71 -16.16
CA SER A 8 13.73 27.54 -16.58
C SER A 8 12.70 26.51 -16.98
N ALA A 9 12.56 26.32 -18.29
CA ALA A 9 11.89 25.20 -18.91
C ALA A 9 12.71 23.94 -18.59
N ALA A 10 12.72 23.53 -17.33
CA ALA A 10 12.96 22.16 -16.95
C ALA A 10 11.71 21.39 -17.38
N ALA A 11 11.65 21.09 -18.67
CA ALA A 11 10.83 20.01 -19.19
C ALA A 11 11.16 18.80 -18.32
N ALA A 12 10.23 18.44 -17.44
CA ALA A 12 10.27 17.17 -16.74
C ALA A 12 10.27 16.11 -17.83
N GLU A 13 11.45 15.57 -18.15
CA GLU A 13 11.56 14.44 -19.04
C GLU A 13 10.60 13.36 -18.50
N PRO A 14 9.68 12.85 -19.33
CA PRO A 14 8.79 11.79 -18.92
C PRO A 14 9.66 10.55 -18.72
N ASN A 15 10.04 10.33 -17.45
CA ASN A 15 10.79 9.18 -16.97
C ASN A 15 10.22 7.93 -17.66
N ARG A 16 11.05 7.25 -18.46
CA ARG A 16 10.61 6.14 -19.32
C ARG A 16 9.77 5.17 -18.51
N ALA A 17 8.53 4.94 -18.92
CA ALA A 17 7.54 4.13 -18.21
C ALA A 17 7.96 2.65 -17.95
N GLY A 18 9.16 2.24 -18.40
CA GLY A 18 9.81 0.98 -18.08
C GLY A 18 10.56 0.95 -16.75
N ASP A 19 11.05 2.08 -16.23
CA ASP A 19 12.00 2.13 -15.10
C ASP A 19 11.34 2.41 -13.73
N ALA A 20 10.03 2.68 -13.69
CA ALA A 20 9.29 3.06 -12.49
C ALA A 20 8.79 1.88 -11.61
N TRP A 21 9.22 0.64 -11.87
CA TRP A 21 8.74 -0.53 -11.13
C TRP A 21 9.15 -0.54 -9.66
N LEU A 22 10.41 -0.25 -9.37
CA LEU A 22 10.95 -0.26 -8.01
C LEU A 22 10.23 0.74 -7.08
N PRO A 23 10.03 2.02 -7.43
CA PRO A 23 9.32 2.95 -6.55
C PRO A 23 7.84 2.59 -6.37
N LEU A 24 7.18 2.02 -7.39
CA LEU A 24 5.81 1.51 -7.27
C LEU A 24 5.74 0.33 -6.30
N LEU A 25 6.65 -0.63 -6.42
CA LEU A 25 6.72 -1.79 -5.54
C LEU A 25 7.00 -1.38 -4.09
N LEU A 26 7.95 -0.48 -3.85
CA LEU A 26 8.24 0.03 -2.50
C LEU A 26 7.05 0.77 -1.90
N HIS A 27 6.25 1.45 -2.73
CA HIS A 27 5.04 2.10 -2.28
C HIS A 27 3.97 1.07 -1.88
N GLU A 28 3.68 0.07 -2.72
CA GLU A 28 2.71 -0.99 -2.39
C GLU A 28 3.15 -1.79 -1.17
N LEU A 29 4.45 -2.06 -1.04
CA LEU A 29 5.02 -2.72 0.13
C LEU A 29 4.79 -1.87 1.39
N ALA A 30 5.04 -0.56 1.33
CA ALA A 30 4.76 0.33 2.45
C ALA A 30 3.27 0.36 2.81
N LEU A 31 2.36 0.39 1.82
CA LEU A 31 0.92 0.30 2.05
C LEU A 31 0.54 -1.01 2.75
N ALA A 32 1.07 -2.14 2.29
CA ALA A 32 0.86 -3.44 2.94
C ALA A 32 1.40 -3.44 4.37
N GLY A 33 2.57 -2.84 4.62
CA GLY A 33 3.16 -2.69 5.96
C GLY A 33 2.28 -1.88 6.91
N TYR A 34 1.73 -0.74 6.47
CA TYR A 34 0.74 0.02 7.25
C TYR A 34 -0.56 -0.75 7.44
N GLY A 35 -0.98 -1.57 6.47
CA GLY A 35 -2.10 -2.49 6.58
C GLY A 35 -1.90 -3.53 7.69
N ILE A 36 -0.72 -4.16 7.74
CA ILE A 36 -0.34 -5.11 8.81
C ILE A 36 -0.45 -4.43 10.16
N TRP A 37 0.18 -3.26 10.33
CA TRP A 37 0.15 -2.50 11.58
C TRP A 37 -1.26 -2.05 11.98
N MET A 38 -2.08 -1.66 11.01
CA MET A 38 -3.46 -1.26 11.24
C MET A 38 -4.30 -2.44 11.77
N LEU A 39 -4.24 -3.58 11.10
CA LEU A 39 -5.00 -4.78 11.47
C LEU A 39 -4.50 -5.39 12.78
N LEU A 40 -3.18 -5.47 12.97
CA LEU A 40 -2.58 -5.92 14.22
C LEU A 40 -2.98 -5.01 15.39
N GLY A 41 -2.88 -3.70 15.21
CA GLY A 41 -3.30 -2.72 16.21
C GLY A 41 -4.77 -2.86 16.58
N ALA A 42 -5.65 -3.01 15.58
CA ALA A 42 -7.08 -3.24 15.79
C ALA A 42 -7.35 -4.54 16.56
N ALA A 43 -6.69 -5.64 16.19
CA ALA A 43 -6.82 -6.93 16.86
C ALA A 43 -6.38 -6.87 18.34
N LEU A 44 -5.28 -6.17 18.62
CA LEU A 44 -4.81 -5.91 19.99
C LEU A 44 -5.80 -5.05 20.78
N THR A 45 -6.34 -3.98 20.18
CA THR A 45 -7.34 -3.13 20.83
C THR A 45 -8.61 -3.90 21.17
N LEU A 46 -9.04 -4.82 20.30
CA LEU A 46 -10.19 -5.70 20.55
C LEU A 46 -9.88 -6.82 21.55
N GLY A 47 -8.61 -7.02 21.91
CA GLY A 47 -8.19 -8.07 22.84
C GLY A 47 -8.26 -9.47 22.25
N LEU A 48 -8.15 -9.58 20.91
CA LEU A 48 -8.14 -10.86 20.19
C LEU A 48 -6.81 -11.62 20.37
N TYR A 49 -5.71 -10.90 20.64
CA TYR A 49 -4.40 -11.48 20.99
C TYR A 49 -4.21 -11.40 22.51
N ARG A 50 -4.38 -12.52 23.21
CA ARG A 50 -4.27 -12.58 24.67
C ARG A 50 -2.92 -13.04 25.20
N SER A 51 -2.12 -13.80 24.43
CA SER A 51 -0.89 -14.38 24.98
C SER A 51 0.10 -14.80 23.90
N GLY A 52 1.23 -14.10 23.76
CA GLY A 52 2.31 -14.52 22.85
C GLY A 52 3.24 -13.37 22.49
N ARG A 53 4.51 -13.46 22.91
CA ARG A 53 5.55 -12.47 22.55
C ARG A 53 5.93 -12.56 21.07
N SER A 54 6.04 -13.77 20.54
CA SER A 54 6.33 -14.03 19.13
C SER A 54 5.18 -13.58 18.21
N GLU A 55 3.95 -13.85 18.62
CA GLU A 55 2.73 -13.59 17.85
C GLU A 55 2.57 -12.13 17.44
N VAL A 56 2.96 -11.20 18.32
CA VAL A 56 2.89 -9.76 18.04
C VAL A 56 4.17 -9.27 17.34
N LEU A 57 5.34 -9.76 17.74
CA LEU A 57 6.62 -9.26 17.22
C LEU A 57 6.86 -9.65 15.76
N VAL A 58 6.47 -10.85 15.32
CA VAL A 58 6.65 -11.29 13.93
C VAL A 58 5.92 -10.36 12.93
N PRO A 59 4.60 -10.13 13.03
CA PRO A 59 3.92 -9.20 12.13
C PRO A 59 4.34 -7.75 12.31
N LEU A 60 4.70 -7.33 13.54
CA LEU A 60 5.18 -5.98 13.81
C LEU A 60 6.51 -5.69 13.09
N THR A 61 7.45 -6.64 13.17
CA THR A 61 8.75 -6.54 12.49
C THR A 61 8.61 -6.64 10.98
N LEU A 62 7.77 -7.55 10.46
CA LEU A 62 7.49 -7.65 9.03
C LEU A 62 6.92 -6.33 8.48
N GLY A 63 5.92 -5.75 9.16
CA GLY A 63 5.37 -4.44 8.80
C GLY A 63 6.42 -3.33 8.84
N GLY A 64 7.33 -3.38 9.82
CA GLY A 64 8.46 -2.45 9.91
C GLY A 64 9.45 -2.59 8.76
N CYS A 65 9.79 -3.81 8.36
CA CYS A 65 10.62 -4.05 7.17
C CYS A 65 9.95 -3.48 5.91
N PHE A 66 8.64 -3.64 5.77
CA PHE A 66 7.89 -3.17 4.61
C PHE A 66 7.81 -1.65 4.53
N VAL A 67 7.45 -0.98 5.63
CA VAL A 67 7.41 0.48 5.71
C VAL A 67 8.82 1.08 5.60
N GLY A 68 9.82 0.41 6.18
CA GLY A 68 11.22 0.83 6.22
C GLY A 68 11.99 0.59 4.93
N ALA A 69 11.57 -0.34 4.06
CA ALA A 69 12.27 -0.69 2.82
C ALA A 69 12.49 0.53 1.92
N GLY A 70 11.49 1.39 1.77
CA GLY A 70 11.62 2.63 0.99
C GLY A 70 12.60 3.63 1.59
N LEU A 71 12.63 3.75 2.93
CA LEU A 71 13.57 4.62 3.64
C LEU A 71 15.00 4.09 3.53
N LEU A 72 15.19 2.78 3.73
CA LEU A 72 16.48 2.12 3.53
C LEU A 72 16.97 2.28 2.10
N ALA A 73 16.07 2.14 1.11
CA ALA A 73 16.44 2.34 -0.29
C ALA A 73 16.92 3.76 -0.58
N ALA A 74 16.26 4.76 0.00
CA ALA A 74 16.67 6.17 -0.10
C ALA A 74 17.98 6.47 0.65
N LEU A 75 18.19 5.87 1.84
CA LEU A 75 19.42 5.99 2.62
C LEU A 75 20.62 5.37 1.90
N LEU A 76 20.42 4.22 1.26
CA LEU A 76 21.43 3.54 0.44
C LEU A 76 21.66 4.23 -0.92
N ARG A 77 20.95 5.32 -1.21
CA ARG A 77 21.03 6.10 -2.46
C ARG A 77 20.96 5.22 -3.70
N LEU A 78 20.06 4.24 -3.69
CA LEU A 78 19.85 3.40 -4.87
C LEU A 78 19.54 4.30 -6.08
N PRO A 79 20.12 4.02 -7.27
CA PRO A 79 20.13 4.90 -8.44
C PRO A 79 18.74 5.23 -9.03
N ARG A 80 17.66 4.78 -8.38
CA ARG A 80 16.27 4.93 -8.81
C ARG A 80 15.33 5.40 -7.70
N VAL A 81 15.82 5.53 -6.47
CA VAL A 81 15.05 5.93 -5.30
C VAL A 81 15.91 6.89 -4.50
N HIS A 82 15.91 8.16 -4.89
CA HIS A 82 16.63 9.22 -4.18
C HIS A 82 15.75 9.97 -3.18
N GLU A 83 14.44 9.80 -3.30
CA GLU A 83 13.43 10.45 -2.47
C GLU A 83 12.53 9.41 -1.80
N TRP A 84 12.33 9.57 -0.49
CA TRP A 84 11.32 8.83 0.27
C TRP A 84 10.30 9.81 0.82
N ARG A 85 9.04 9.75 0.33
CA ARG A 85 7.94 10.64 0.75
C ARG A 85 8.33 12.12 0.75
N GLY A 86 8.95 12.56 -0.36
CA GLY A 86 9.41 13.94 -0.56
C GLY A 86 10.64 14.34 0.26
N TRP A 87 11.22 13.44 1.04
CA TRP A 87 12.46 13.68 1.77
C TRP A 87 13.63 12.94 1.13
N GLN A 88 14.71 13.66 0.84
CA GLN A 88 15.99 13.09 0.43
C GLN A 88 16.89 13.00 1.66
N PRO A 89 17.14 11.82 2.25
CA PRO A 89 18.02 11.71 3.42
C PRO A 89 19.48 11.97 3.04
N ALA A 90 19.84 13.25 2.95
CA ALA A 90 21.18 13.78 2.76
C ALA A 90 21.56 14.60 4.00
N ARG A 91 22.86 14.87 4.18
CA ARG A 91 23.42 15.47 5.41
C ARG A 91 22.78 16.80 5.84
N ASP A 92 22.09 17.51 4.95
CA ASP A 92 21.59 18.87 5.19
C ASP A 92 20.07 19.06 4.97
N SER A 93 19.29 17.98 4.86
CA SER A 93 17.84 18.09 4.61
C SER A 93 17.01 17.74 5.85
N ARG A 94 16.05 18.61 6.19
CA ARG A 94 15.06 18.31 7.24
C ARG A 94 13.97 17.39 6.70
N PRO A 95 13.45 16.44 7.52
CA PRO A 95 12.33 15.62 7.13
C PRO A 95 11.12 16.51 6.82
N GLY A 96 10.51 16.30 5.66
CA GLY A 96 9.27 16.98 5.28
C GLY A 96 8.11 16.57 6.18
N ARG A 97 6.99 17.30 6.11
CA ARG A 97 5.77 16.98 6.87
C ARG A 97 5.30 15.54 6.61
N GLU A 98 5.36 15.08 5.36
CA GLU A 98 4.96 13.73 4.97
C GLU A 98 5.85 12.64 5.60
N ALA A 99 7.17 12.87 5.64
CA ALA A 99 8.12 11.98 6.29
C ALA A 99 7.90 11.95 7.81
N LEU A 100 7.63 13.10 8.44
CA LEU A 100 7.31 13.18 9.87
C LEU A 100 6.01 12.43 10.21
N PHE A 101 4.97 12.57 9.38
CA PHE A 101 3.74 11.80 9.53
C PHE A 101 3.97 10.30 9.38
N ALA A 102 4.77 9.87 8.41
CA ALA A 102 5.15 8.47 8.24
C ALA A 102 5.95 7.92 9.42
N LEU A 103 6.86 8.74 9.98
CA LEU A 103 7.65 8.41 11.16
C LEU A 103 6.80 8.33 12.44
N SER A 104 5.69 9.08 12.51
CA SER A 104 4.82 9.05 13.69
C SER A 104 4.24 7.66 14.00
N ALA A 105 4.05 6.81 12.98
CA ALA A 105 3.59 5.43 13.15
C ALA A 105 4.65 4.49 13.78
N TYR A 106 5.94 4.87 13.76
CA TYR A 106 6.99 4.08 14.41
C TYR A 106 6.99 4.21 15.93
N LEU A 107 6.49 5.33 16.48
CA LEU A 107 6.37 5.52 17.93
C LEU A 107 5.47 4.46 18.60
N PRO A 108 4.20 4.28 18.18
CA PRO A 108 3.36 3.24 18.76
C PRO A 108 3.87 1.83 18.43
N MET A 109 4.56 1.65 17.29
CA MET A 109 5.22 0.38 16.95
C MET A 109 6.32 0.03 17.95
N LEU A 110 7.22 0.98 18.27
CA LEU A 110 8.28 0.77 19.27
C LEU A 110 7.70 0.58 20.68
N ALA A 111 6.64 1.30 21.02
CA ALA A 111 5.92 1.12 22.28
C ALA A 111 5.37 -0.32 22.39
N LEU A 112 4.70 -0.83 21.36
CA LEU A 112 4.22 -2.20 21.32
C LEU A 112 5.35 -3.23 21.37
N ALA A 113 6.47 -3.00 20.68
CA ALA A 113 7.64 -3.87 20.75
C ALA A 113 8.21 -3.97 22.17
N GLY A 114 8.19 -2.88 22.93
CA GLY A 114 8.59 -2.85 24.34
C GLY A 114 7.58 -3.51 25.27
N LEU A 115 6.28 -3.30 25.03
CA LEU A 115 5.17 -3.83 25.83
C LEU A 115 4.91 -5.33 25.59
N ALA A 116 5.32 -5.87 24.44
CA ALA A 116 5.18 -7.29 24.08
C ALA A 116 5.95 -8.27 24.99
N ARG A 117 6.69 -7.77 26.00
CA ARG A 117 7.29 -8.60 27.07
C ARG A 117 6.27 -9.05 28.14
N GLY A 118 5.09 -8.43 28.23
CA GLY A 118 4.08 -8.74 29.23
C GLY A 118 2.81 -9.40 28.65
N ASP A 119 1.76 -9.43 29.46
CA ASP A 119 0.41 -9.85 29.05
C ASP A 119 -0.21 -8.78 28.12
N ASN A 120 -0.68 -9.21 26.94
CA ASN A 120 -1.32 -8.34 25.95
C ASN A 120 -2.70 -7.85 26.41
N GLY A 121 -3.27 -8.44 27.46
CA GLY A 121 -4.47 -7.97 28.14
C GLY A 121 -4.30 -6.65 28.89
N PHE A 122 -3.07 -6.18 29.10
CA PHE A 122 -2.81 -4.92 29.79
C PHE A 122 -3.33 -3.72 28.99
N TRP A 123 -4.00 -2.78 29.68
CA TRP A 123 -4.65 -1.63 29.04
C TRP A 123 -3.67 -0.78 28.20
N ALA A 124 -2.38 -0.71 28.61
CA ALA A 124 -1.37 0.03 27.86
C ALA A 124 -1.06 -0.61 26.50
N THR A 125 -1.08 -1.94 26.41
CA THR A 125 -0.91 -2.67 25.14
C THR A 125 -2.09 -2.41 24.21
N ARG A 126 -3.31 -2.38 24.74
CA ARG A 126 -4.53 -2.04 23.97
C ARG A 126 -4.52 -0.59 23.49
N ALA A 127 -4.07 0.35 24.33
CA ALA A 127 -3.94 1.76 23.98
C ALA A 127 -2.84 1.99 22.92
N ALA A 128 -1.70 1.31 23.04
CA ALA A 128 -0.64 1.35 22.04
C ALA A 128 -1.08 0.70 20.72
N GLY A 129 -1.85 -0.39 20.79
CA GLY A 129 -2.53 -1.00 19.63
C GLY A 129 -3.48 -0.02 18.93
N ALA A 130 -4.30 0.70 19.70
CA ALA A 130 -5.23 1.68 19.16
C ALA A 130 -4.49 2.85 18.50
N ALA A 131 -3.42 3.34 19.14
CA ALA A 131 -2.56 4.37 18.59
C ALA A 131 -1.89 3.90 17.29
N LEU A 132 -1.37 2.66 17.25
CA LEU A 132 -0.79 2.08 16.03
C LEU A 132 -1.81 2.01 14.90
N ALA A 133 -3.03 1.54 15.20
CA ALA A 133 -4.11 1.43 14.23
C ALA A 133 -4.50 2.80 13.66
N LEU A 134 -4.71 3.79 14.54
CA LEU A 134 -5.07 5.15 14.15
C LEU A 134 -3.96 5.85 13.37
N CYS A 135 -2.70 5.74 13.81
CA CYS A 135 -1.55 6.33 13.10
C CYS A 135 -1.34 5.68 11.72
N SER A 136 -1.54 4.36 11.61
CA SER A 136 -1.44 3.65 10.33
C SER A 136 -2.59 4.02 9.40
N LEU A 137 -3.81 4.08 9.91
CA LEU A 137 -4.99 4.52 9.16
C LEU A 137 -4.84 5.98 8.69
N ALA A 138 -4.35 6.87 9.55
CA ALA A 138 -4.07 8.26 9.18
C ALA A 138 -3.01 8.34 8.07
N ASN A 139 -1.97 7.51 8.12
CA ASN A 139 -0.97 7.45 7.05
C ASN A 139 -1.53 6.91 5.74
N LEU A 140 -2.45 5.93 5.78
CA LEU A 140 -3.14 5.42 4.60
C LEU A 140 -4.09 6.47 3.99
N ALA A 141 -4.83 7.18 4.84
CA ALA A 141 -5.70 8.28 4.42
C ALA A 141 -4.90 9.47 3.86
N TYR A 142 -3.73 9.75 4.43
CA TYR A 142 -2.86 10.84 4.00
C TYR A 142 -2.07 10.48 2.73
N ALA A 143 -1.71 9.21 2.53
CA ALA A 143 -1.07 8.72 1.30
C ALA A 143 -1.93 8.95 0.03
N VAL A 144 -3.22 9.22 0.23
CA VAL A 144 -4.20 9.52 -0.82
C VAL A 144 -4.29 11.02 -1.14
N GLY A 145 -3.83 11.88 -0.24
CA GLY A 145 -4.01 13.34 -0.31
C GLY A 145 -3.22 14.07 -1.40
N TRP A 146 -2.47 13.38 -2.26
CA TRP A 146 -1.66 14.04 -3.28
C TRP A 146 -1.78 13.40 -4.67
N PRO A 147 -2.57 14.03 -5.55
CA PRO A 147 -2.03 14.36 -6.85
C PRO A 147 -2.09 15.87 -7.06
N ARG A 148 -0.94 16.45 -7.41
CA ARG A 148 -0.89 17.64 -8.27
C ARG A 148 -1.66 17.31 -9.55
N GLY A 149 -2.95 17.63 -9.58
CA GLY A 149 -3.78 17.64 -10.79
C GLY A 149 -4.59 16.37 -11.06
N GLY A 150 -5.74 16.24 -10.40
CA GLY A 150 -6.96 15.64 -10.98
C GLY A 150 -7.01 14.12 -11.13
N ALA A 151 -7.92 13.49 -10.38
CA ALA A 151 -8.22 12.05 -10.37
C ALA A 151 -7.13 11.18 -9.69
N GLY A 152 -6.92 11.40 -8.40
CA GLY A 152 -6.17 10.47 -7.54
C GLY A 152 -7.03 9.28 -7.08
N PRO A 153 -6.40 8.17 -6.64
CA PRO A 153 -7.10 7.05 -6.02
C PRO A 153 -7.95 7.53 -4.82
N GLN A 154 -9.17 7.02 -4.65
CA GLN A 154 -10.01 7.38 -3.51
C GLN A 154 -9.41 6.82 -2.20
N PRO A 155 -9.57 7.52 -1.06
CA PRO A 155 -8.94 7.14 0.20
C PRO A 155 -9.42 5.77 0.66
N PHE A 156 -10.69 5.50 0.40
CA PHE A 156 -11.30 4.21 0.64
C PHE A 156 -10.60 3.07 -0.10
N GLY A 157 -10.31 3.21 -1.40
CA GLY A 157 -9.67 2.15 -2.18
C GLY A 157 -8.25 1.82 -1.68
N SER A 158 -7.50 2.82 -1.23
CA SER A 158 -6.14 2.62 -0.70
C SER A 158 -6.14 1.97 0.68
N VAL A 159 -7.13 2.31 1.52
CA VAL A 159 -7.32 1.63 2.81
C VAL A 159 -7.74 0.18 2.61
N VAL A 160 -8.66 -0.09 1.68
CA VAL A 160 -9.10 -1.46 1.37
C VAL A 160 -7.96 -2.28 0.77
N SER A 161 -7.17 -1.71 -0.16
CA SER A 161 -6.03 -2.43 -0.74
C SER A 161 -4.93 -2.72 0.29
N ALA A 162 -4.62 -1.75 1.16
CA ALA A 162 -3.67 -1.92 2.25
C ALA A 162 -4.16 -2.95 3.28
N ALA A 163 -5.45 -2.91 3.64
CA ALA A 163 -6.06 -3.88 4.54
C ALA A 163 -6.02 -5.28 3.94
N TYR A 164 -6.34 -5.43 2.65
CA TYR A 164 -6.30 -6.72 1.98
C TYR A 164 -4.88 -7.28 1.87
N GLY A 165 -3.94 -6.50 1.32
CA GLY A 165 -2.55 -6.90 1.18
C GLY A 165 -1.90 -7.18 2.54
N GLY A 166 -2.08 -6.27 3.51
CA GLY A 166 -1.57 -6.45 4.86
C GLY A 166 -2.23 -7.61 5.61
N GLY A 167 -3.51 -7.87 5.35
CA GLY A 167 -4.24 -9.00 5.92
C GLY A 167 -3.74 -10.35 5.44
N LEU A 168 -3.36 -10.48 4.17
CA LEU A 168 -2.72 -11.68 3.62
C LEU A 168 -1.35 -11.95 4.26
N TRP A 169 -0.53 -10.91 4.43
CA TRP A 169 0.77 -11.04 5.11
C TRP A 169 0.62 -11.35 6.59
N LEU A 170 -0.36 -10.75 7.26
CA LEU A 170 -0.68 -11.07 8.65
C LEU A 170 -1.16 -12.51 8.81
N TRP A 171 -1.98 -13.00 7.86
CA TRP A 171 -2.41 -14.40 7.82
C TRP A 171 -1.24 -15.36 7.64
N LEU A 172 -0.32 -15.06 6.72
CA LEU A 172 0.91 -15.84 6.55
C LEU A 172 1.73 -15.90 7.84
N CYS A 173 1.88 -14.78 8.55
CA CYS A 173 2.57 -14.76 9.84
C CYS A 173 1.87 -15.64 10.88
N LEU A 174 0.54 -15.66 10.89
CA LEU A 174 -0.25 -16.47 11.82
C LEU A 174 -0.15 -17.96 11.50
N ALA A 175 -0.33 -18.33 10.22
CA ALA A 175 -0.23 -19.70 9.75
C ALA A 175 1.17 -20.28 9.96
N ALA A 176 2.23 -19.48 9.79
CA ALA A 176 3.60 -19.93 10.04
C ALA A 176 3.95 -20.12 11.54
N GLN A 177 3.06 -19.72 12.46
CA GLN A 177 3.28 -19.79 13.90
C GLN A 177 2.53 -20.94 14.60
N ASP A 178 1.77 -21.77 13.86
CA ASP A 178 1.09 -23.06 14.13
C ASP A 178 0.55 -23.42 15.55
N ASP A 179 1.17 -23.00 16.66
CA ASP A 179 0.73 -23.32 18.04
C ASP A 179 -0.31 -22.33 18.62
N ALA A 180 -0.58 -21.20 17.96
CA ALA A 180 -1.33 -20.08 18.52
C ALA A 180 -2.77 -19.91 18.01
N VAL A 181 -3.09 -20.46 16.83
CA VAL A 181 -4.38 -20.20 16.18
C VAL A 181 -5.41 -21.20 16.70
N HIS A 182 -6.28 -20.74 17.59
CA HIS A 182 -7.47 -21.51 17.95
C HIS A 182 -8.30 -21.78 16.67
N PRO A 183 -8.76 -23.02 16.43
CA PRO A 183 -9.50 -23.40 15.21
C PRO A 183 -10.82 -22.61 15.01
N ALA A 184 -11.31 -21.92 16.04
CA ALA A 184 -12.48 -21.04 15.95
C ALA A 184 -12.22 -19.69 15.23
N GLY A 185 -10.95 -19.33 14.94
CA GLY A 185 -10.57 -18.02 14.39
C GLY A 185 -10.30 -17.96 12.89
N THR A 186 -10.14 -19.11 12.22
CA THR A 186 -9.69 -19.19 10.81
C THR A 186 -10.78 -18.77 9.81
N HIS A 187 -11.97 -19.34 9.94
CA HIS A 187 -13.11 -19.05 9.06
C HIS A 187 -13.53 -17.56 9.02
N PRO A 188 -13.71 -16.85 10.17
CA PRO A 188 -14.09 -15.43 10.11
C PRO A 188 -13.00 -14.57 9.45
N TRP A 189 -11.72 -14.92 9.61
CA TRP A 189 -10.62 -14.20 8.97
C TRP A 189 -10.61 -14.38 7.45
N ILE A 190 -10.79 -15.61 6.97
CA ILE A 190 -10.90 -15.91 5.54
C ILE A 190 -12.09 -15.16 4.93
N MET A 191 -13.25 -15.14 5.61
CA MET A 191 -14.42 -14.37 5.14
C MET A 191 -14.13 -12.87 5.04
N VAL A 192 -13.42 -12.29 6.02
CA VAL A 192 -13.00 -10.89 5.98
C VAL A 192 -12.05 -10.62 4.80
N LEU A 193 -11.07 -11.50 4.56
CA LEU A 193 -10.15 -11.35 3.42
C LEU A 193 -10.87 -11.44 2.08
N ILE A 194 -11.82 -12.36 1.93
CA ILE A 194 -12.65 -12.49 0.73
C ILE A 194 -13.52 -11.23 0.54
N LEU A 195 -14.14 -10.73 1.61
CA LEU A 195 -14.94 -9.50 1.56
C LEU A 195 -14.08 -8.30 1.15
N LEU A 196 -12.87 -8.18 1.69
CA LEU A 196 -11.91 -7.14 1.31
C LEU A 196 -11.49 -7.27 -0.15
N ALA A 197 -11.26 -8.48 -0.66
CA ALA A 197 -10.97 -8.73 -2.07
C ALA A 197 -12.13 -8.25 -2.97
N LEU A 198 -13.38 -8.56 -2.60
CA LEU A 198 -14.58 -8.12 -3.32
C LEU A 198 -14.73 -6.60 -3.31
N LEU A 199 -14.56 -5.97 -2.14
CA LEU A 199 -14.60 -4.51 -1.99
C LEU A 199 -13.51 -3.85 -2.84
N LEU A 200 -12.31 -4.40 -2.85
CA LEU A 200 -11.21 -3.89 -3.65
C LEU A 200 -11.55 -3.98 -5.15
N GLY A 201 -12.02 -5.13 -5.63
CA GLY A 201 -12.47 -5.31 -7.01
C GLY A 201 -13.61 -4.38 -7.40
N PHE A 202 -14.54 -4.11 -6.47
CA PHE A 202 -15.62 -3.14 -6.66
C PHE A 202 -15.09 -1.70 -6.80
N THR A 203 -14.21 -1.26 -5.90
CA THR A 203 -13.62 0.08 -5.95
C THR A 203 -12.77 0.30 -7.20
N GLU A 204 -12.01 -0.70 -7.62
CA GLU A 204 -11.28 -0.67 -8.89
C GLU A 204 -12.22 -0.64 -10.09
N GLY A 205 -13.30 -1.44 -10.05
CA GLY A 205 -14.36 -1.42 -11.04
C GLY A 205 -14.91 -0.01 -11.28
N LEU A 206 -15.31 0.67 -10.19
CA LEU A 206 -15.80 2.05 -10.24
C LEU A 206 -14.72 3.03 -10.76
N ARG A 207 -13.49 2.93 -10.26
CA ARG A 207 -12.35 3.77 -10.68
C ARG A 207 -12.15 3.73 -12.20
N TRP A 208 -12.26 2.54 -12.78
CA TRP A 208 -12.06 2.34 -14.20
C TRP A 208 -13.27 2.69 -15.05
N GLN A 209 -14.50 2.66 -14.52
CA GLN A 209 -15.67 3.18 -15.22
C GLN A 209 -15.55 4.68 -15.49
N VAL A 210 -15.03 5.44 -14.52
CA VAL A 210 -14.75 6.88 -14.68
C VAL A 210 -13.73 7.14 -15.80
N LEU A 211 -12.76 6.24 -15.99
CA LEU A 211 -11.75 6.34 -17.06
C LEU A 211 -12.29 5.89 -18.43
N ARG A 212 -13.19 4.90 -18.48
CA ARG A 212 -13.80 4.37 -19.73
C ARG A 212 -14.77 5.36 -20.40
N ALA A 213 -15.17 6.43 -19.72
CA ALA A 213 -15.91 7.52 -20.34
C ALA A 213 -15.08 8.30 -21.40
N ALA A 214 -13.79 8.00 -21.57
CA ALA A 214 -12.94 8.49 -22.65
C ALA A 214 -12.74 7.43 -23.76
N PRO A 215 -12.72 7.81 -25.05
CA PRO A 215 -12.70 6.86 -26.17
C PRO A 215 -11.32 6.24 -26.35
N ARG A 216 -11.27 4.91 -26.60
CA ARG A 216 -10.10 4.04 -26.96
C ARG A 216 -9.44 3.18 -25.86
N GLY A 217 -10.22 2.57 -24.96
CA GLY A 217 -9.73 1.64 -23.91
C GLY A 217 -9.54 0.15 -24.27
N GLY A 218 -9.32 -0.21 -25.55
CA GLY A 218 -9.31 -1.61 -26.00
C GLY A 218 -8.05 -2.42 -25.61
N GLU A 219 -6.87 -1.82 -25.73
CA GLU A 219 -5.57 -2.50 -25.57
C GLU A 219 -5.21 -2.85 -24.11
N LEU A 220 -5.82 -2.17 -23.14
CA LEU A 220 -5.55 -2.36 -21.71
C LEU A 220 -6.37 -3.50 -21.09
N ARG A 221 -7.29 -4.12 -21.84
CA ARG A 221 -8.18 -5.20 -21.34
C ARG A 221 -7.46 -6.48 -20.88
N PRO A 222 -6.53 -7.08 -21.65
CA PRO A 222 -5.91 -8.34 -21.24
C PRO A 222 -4.96 -8.16 -20.05
N ALA A 223 -4.18 -7.09 -20.03
CA ALA A 223 -3.26 -6.80 -18.92
C ALA A 223 -3.99 -6.62 -17.57
N ARG A 224 -5.20 -6.06 -17.60
CA ARG A 224 -6.06 -5.92 -16.42
C ARG A 224 -6.69 -7.23 -15.99
N PHE A 225 -7.00 -8.13 -16.92
CA PHE A 225 -7.46 -9.47 -16.57
C PHE A 225 -6.38 -10.22 -15.78
N PHE A 226 -5.13 -10.19 -16.25
CA PHE A 226 -4.01 -10.78 -15.50
C PHE A 226 -3.81 -10.12 -14.14
N ALA A 227 -3.82 -8.79 -14.06
CA ALA A 227 -3.71 -8.10 -12.78
C ALA A 227 -4.82 -8.51 -11.80
N ALA A 228 -6.07 -8.56 -12.25
CA ALA A 228 -7.20 -9.03 -11.44
C ALA A 228 -7.06 -10.50 -11.02
N VAL A 229 -6.55 -11.37 -11.89
CA VAL A 229 -6.31 -12.78 -11.55
C VAL A 229 -5.25 -12.89 -10.44
N PHE A 230 -4.15 -12.15 -10.53
CA PHE A 230 -3.08 -12.16 -9.53
C PHE A 230 -3.50 -11.48 -8.20
N THR A 231 -4.34 -10.45 -8.26
CA THR A 231 -4.83 -9.73 -7.08
C THR A 231 -5.95 -10.48 -6.36
N TYR A 232 -6.88 -11.12 -7.08
CA TYR A 232 -8.12 -11.65 -6.50
C TYR A 232 -8.25 -13.15 -6.63
N ALA A 233 -8.15 -13.70 -7.84
CA ALA A 233 -8.50 -15.09 -8.09
C ALA A 233 -7.49 -16.04 -7.43
N LEU A 234 -6.19 -15.77 -7.60
CA LEU A 234 -5.15 -16.64 -7.08
C LEU A 234 -5.10 -16.63 -5.54
N PRO A 235 -5.15 -15.47 -4.85
CA PRO A 235 -5.20 -15.47 -3.39
C PRO A 235 -6.49 -16.08 -2.82
N CYS A 236 -7.65 -15.83 -3.44
CA CYS A 236 -8.92 -16.44 -2.99
C CYS A 236 -8.91 -17.96 -3.16
N VAL A 237 -8.39 -18.48 -4.27
CA VAL A 237 -8.26 -19.93 -4.47
C VAL A 237 -7.30 -20.53 -3.44
N VAL A 238 -6.17 -19.88 -3.17
CA VAL A 238 -5.22 -20.35 -2.16
C VAL A 238 -5.87 -20.35 -0.76
N LEU A 239 -6.60 -19.30 -0.37
CA LEU A 239 -7.29 -19.26 0.92
C LEU A 239 -8.37 -20.34 1.06
N LEU A 240 -9.08 -20.67 -0.01
CA LEU A 240 -10.07 -21.76 -0.03
C LEU A 240 -9.42 -23.16 -0.02
N LEU A 241 -8.22 -23.28 -0.59
CA LEU A 241 -7.44 -24.52 -0.53
C LEU A 241 -6.79 -24.69 0.85
N ASP A 242 -6.38 -23.60 1.49
CA ASP A 242 -5.86 -23.56 2.86
C ASP A 242 -6.87 -24.13 3.85
N ASP A 243 -8.11 -23.63 3.80
CA ASP A 243 -9.24 -24.10 4.62
C ASP A 243 -9.57 -25.59 4.42
N ARG A 244 -9.26 -26.14 3.23
CA ARG A 244 -9.67 -27.50 2.84
C ARG A 244 -8.56 -28.55 2.96
N PHE A 245 -7.30 -28.14 2.87
CA PHE A 245 -6.17 -29.07 2.70
C PHE A 245 -5.01 -28.83 3.67
N ASP A 246 -5.16 -27.99 4.70
CA ASP A 246 -4.06 -27.59 5.60
C ASP A 246 -2.83 -27.19 4.79
N SER A 247 -2.98 -26.15 3.98
CA SER A 247 -1.96 -25.79 2.99
C SER A 247 -0.71 -25.25 3.67
N HIS A 248 0.46 -25.70 3.22
CA HIS A 248 1.74 -25.21 3.75
C HIS A 248 1.89 -23.69 3.60
N PRO A 249 2.60 -23.01 4.53
CA PRO A 249 2.81 -21.56 4.54
C PRO A 249 3.43 -21.00 3.24
N ALA A 250 4.09 -21.86 2.46
CA ALA A 250 4.58 -21.52 1.12
C ALA A 250 3.47 -21.10 0.14
N ALA A 251 2.28 -21.72 0.21
CA ALA A 251 1.14 -21.37 -0.65
C ALA A 251 0.61 -19.96 -0.31
N LEU A 252 0.48 -19.66 0.99
CA LEU A 252 0.09 -18.34 1.49
C LEU A 252 1.11 -17.26 1.12
N ALA A 253 2.41 -17.58 1.17
CA ALA A 253 3.46 -16.68 0.69
C ALA A 253 3.32 -16.40 -0.82
N GLY A 254 3.01 -17.43 -1.61
CA GLY A 254 2.69 -17.29 -3.03
C GLY A 254 1.49 -16.36 -3.28
N ALA A 255 0.42 -16.50 -2.49
CA ALA A 255 -0.76 -15.63 -2.58
C ALA A 255 -0.44 -14.17 -2.23
N ALA A 256 0.33 -13.93 -1.17
CA ALA A 256 0.73 -12.58 -0.76
C ALA A 256 1.64 -11.90 -1.80
N LEU A 257 2.60 -12.65 -2.36
CA LEU A 257 3.48 -12.17 -3.44
C LEU A 257 2.70 -11.92 -4.74
N SER A 258 1.77 -12.80 -5.08
CA SER A 258 0.86 -12.64 -6.22
C SER A 258 0.02 -11.37 -6.10
N CYS A 259 -0.57 -11.13 -4.93
CA CYS A 259 -1.36 -9.93 -4.65
C CYS A 259 -0.51 -8.66 -4.82
N LEU A 260 0.71 -8.65 -4.28
CA LEU A 260 1.63 -7.52 -4.42
C LEU A 260 2.04 -7.27 -5.88
N ALA A 261 2.29 -8.34 -6.65
CA ALA A 261 2.55 -8.23 -8.09
C ALA A 261 1.33 -7.68 -8.84
N GLY A 262 0.12 -8.15 -8.52
CA GLY A 262 -1.13 -7.68 -9.11
C GLY A 262 -1.38 -6.18 -8.86
N LEU A 263 -1.24 -5.73 -7.62
CA LEU A 263 -1.39 -4.32 -7.22
C LEU A 263 -0.38 -3.39 -7.91
N THR A 264 0.88 -3.82 -8.00
CA THR A 264 1.92 -3.04 -8.69
C THR A 264 1.65 -2.93 -10.20
N ILE A 265 1.18 -4.00 -10.85
CA ILE A 265 0.76 -3.97 -12.26
C ILE A 265 -0.44 -3.03 -12.44
N GLU A 266 -1.50 -3.18 -11.65
CA GLU A 266 -2.72 -2.33 -11.68
C GLU A 266 -2.35 -0.84 -11.59
N ARG A 267 -1.50 -0.48 -10.63
CA ARG A 267 -1.07 0.91 -10.44
C ARG A 267 -0.24 1.44 -11.60
N ARG A 268 0.63 0.62 -12.18
CA ARG A 268 1.40 1.00 -13.36
C ARG A 268 0.49 1.29 -14.56
N LEU A 269 -0.49 0.42 -14.81
CA LEU A 269 -1.48 0.62 -15.88
C LEU A 269 -2.30 1.89 -15.65
N TYR A 270 -2.66 2.16 -14.40
CA TYR A 270 -3.38 3.37 -14.03
C TYR A 270 -2.59 4.66 -14.31
N VAL A 271 -1.31 4.71 -13.91
CA VAL A 271 -0.43 5.87 -14.16
C VAL A 271 -0.24 6.11 -15.66
N GLN A 272 -0.06 5.03 -16.44
CA GLN A 272 0.05 5.12 -17.90
C GLN A 272 -1.23 5.66 -18.55
N ALA A 273 -2.41 5.19 -18.10
CA ALA A 273 -3.69 5.68 -18.60
C ALA A 273 -3.92 7.16 -18.26
N LEU A 274 -3.54 7.58 -17.05
CA LEU A 274 -3.64 8.99 -16.63
C LEU A 274 -2.73 9.90 -17.46
N ALA A 275 -1.47 9.49 -17.69
CA ALA A 275 -0.52 10.24 -18.51
C ALA A 275 -0.99 10.41 -19.97
N ARG A 276 -1.64 9.39 -20.56
CA ARG A 276 -2.25 9.51 -21.89
C ARG A 276 -3.37 10.54 -21.90
N ARG A 277 -4.23 10.54 -20.87
CA ARG A 277 -5.35 11.49 -20.75
C ARG A 277 -4.89 12.94 -20.61
N THR A 278 -3.85 13.19 -19.81
CA THR A 278 -3.30 14.55 -19.65
C THR A 278 -2.63 15.05 -20.93
N ALA A 279 -1.96 14.19 -21.68
CA ALA A 279 -1.41 14.52 -23.00
C ALA A 279 -2.50 14.90 -24.01
N GLU A 280 -3.63 14.18 -24.03
CA GLU A 280 -4.77 14.49 -24.90
C GLU A 280 -5.53 15.76 -24.47
N GLY A 281 -5.68 15.99 -23.16
CA GLY A 281 -6.32 17.21 -22.63
C GLY A 281 -5.48 18.49 -22.77
N GLY A 282 -4.16 18.37 -22.81
CA GLY A 282 -3.23 19.49 -23.05
C GLY A 282 -3.09 19.90 -24.52
N GLY A 283 -3.59 19.09 -25.46
CA GLY A 283 -3.45 19.32 -26.91
C GLY A 283 -4.45 20.29 -27.53
N VAL A 284 -5.39 20.86 -26.77
CA VAL A 284 -6.53 21.62 -27.34
C VAL A 284 -6.35 23.15 -27.33
N HIS A 285 -5.29 23.72 -26.73
CA HIS A 285 -5.22 25.19 -26.52
C HIS A 285 -4.11 26.00 -27.23
N CYS A 286 -3.47 25.48 -28.28
CA CYS A 286 -2.58 26.30 -29.13
C CYS A 286 -3.00 26.26 -30.62
N LYS A 287 -4.16 26.81 -30.96
CA LYS A 287 -4.37 27.37 -32.30
C LYS A 287 -4.15 28.89 -32.23
N PHE A 288 -3.00 29.28 -32.76
CA PHE A 288 -2.60 30.63 -33.12
C PHE A 288 -3.77 31.45 -33.67
N LYS A 289 -3.98 32.65 -33.11
CA LYS A 289 -4.66 33.75 -33.79
C LYS A 289 -3.74 34.97 -33.74
N THR A 290 -2.81 35.04 -34.70
CA THR A 290 -2.11 36.28 -35.03
C THR A 290 -3.08 37.21 -35.75
N PRO A 291 -3.44 38.38 -35.20
CA PRO A 291 -4.12 39.41 -35.96
C PRO A 291 -3.14 40.05 -36.95
N ARG A 292 -3.54 40.14 -38.21
CA ARG A 292 -2.95 41.07 -39.19
C ARG A 292 -3.46 42.47 -38.92
#